data_AF-A0A661XBH6-F1
#
_entry.id   AF-A0A661XBH6-F1
#
_cell.length_a   1.000
_cell.length_b   1.000
_cell.length_c   1.000
_cell.angle_alpha   90.00
_cell.angle_beta   90.00
_cell.angle_gamma   90.00
#
_symmetry.space_group_name_H-M   'P 1'
#
loop_
_entity.id
_entity.type
_entity.pdbx_description
1 polymer ?
#
loop_
_entity_poly.entity_id
_entity_poly.type
_entity_poly.pdbx_seq_one_letter_code
_entity_poly.pdbx_strand_id
1 'polypeptide(L)'
;MKLVRVVSVILFVQLFSHPVFSQSLAVTKVWVKGNQATVIINDFLKVREIKFKKRSGKITSLNFPTYISKSGRKYPQVKVKSEKLLQRIKKAILTKKPVGKRTPDIKFKITKLSPYTPKGKKSSLKAFCSVLFNNEIEVECKVMKSRYQDEYWIAWPARPPEGGGKWIDQVEIVKPSIKRKVEKTILSKYRKGEFTEGGFYTGPQVNIEIVPGGKPVPTVVTSVKVKKSKAEVVLNNTVLIRDIKIKKIGNKTILKFPEYVAKSGRVYPQIKFLDPSVKKAIRKAVLTKKPASKPVNKISYRIGKFSKFRREGSKLKYFCSVIFNDKFEVECKIMEGRSGPWVSWPARPPKGGGSWIKQIYIINKKVRKRIEAELLKRYEEEESGSYEEEY
;
A
#
# COMPACT_ATOMS: atom_id res chain seq x y z
N MET A 1 -13.94 9.58 -72.19
CA MET A 1 -13.49 8.47 -71.33
C MET A 1 -12.27 8.93 -70.53
N LYS A 2 -12.44 9.20 -69.23
CA LYS A 2 -11.37 9.71 -68.37
C LYS A 2 -11.11 8.74 -67.21
N LEU A 3 -9.81 8.53 -67.02
CA LEU A 3 -9.12 7.61 -66.12
C LEU A 3 -9.60 7.67 -64.67
N VAL A 4 -9.94 6.51 -64.11
CA VAL A 4 -10.08 6.28 -62.67
C VAL A 4 -8.68 6.17 -62.07
N ARG A 5 -8.30 7.13 -61.21
CA ARG A 5 -7.12 7.00 -60.32
C ARG A 5 -7.60 6.80 -58.89
N VAL A 6 -7.49 5.56 -58.43
CA VAL A 6 -7.66 5.15 -57.04
C VAL A 6 -6.50 5.73 -56.23
N VAL A 7 -6.78 6.66 -55.33
CA VAL A 7 -5.80 7.17 -54.37
C VAL A 7 -5.81 6.26 -53.14
N SER A 8 -4.91 5.28 -53.11
CA SER A 8 -4.57 4.53 -51.90
C SER A 8 -3.70 5.41 -51.00
N VAL A 9 -4.32 6.09 -50.04
CA VAL A 9 -3.59 6.73 -48.93
C VAL A 9 -3.10 5.62 -48.00
N ILE A 10 -1.82 5.26 -48.13
CA ILE A 10 -1.09 4.45 -47.16
C ILE A 10 -0.99 5.27 -45.86
N LEU A 11 -1.88 5.00 -44.92
CA LEU A 11 -1.80 5.56 -43.57
C LEU A 11 -0.64 4.87 -42.85
N PHE A 12 0.52 5.53 -42.82
CA PHE A 12 1.65 5.16 -41.98
C PHE A 12 1.23 5.27 -40.51
N VAL A 13 0.74 4.18 -39.94
CA VAL A 13 0.59 4.07 -38.49
C VAL A 13 2.01 4.01 -37.93
N GLN A 14 2.54 5.16 -37.52
CA GLN A 14 3.65 5.20 -36.58
C GLN A 14 3.17 4.57 -35.27
N LEU A 15 3.29 3.24 -35.21
CA LEU A 15 3.36 2.51 -33.96
C LEU A 15 4.51 3.15 -33.18
N PHE A 16 4.16 3.96 -32.18
CA PHE A 16 5.05 4.30 -31.08
C PHE A 16 5.48 3.00 -30.42
N SER A 17 6.48 2.37 -31.02
CA SER A 17 7.30 1.34 -30.42
C SER A 17 7.94 2.02 -29.23
N HIS A 18 7.35 1.78 -28.06
CA HIS A 18 7.98 2.09 -26.80
C HIS A 18 9.38 1.47 -26.89
N PRO A 19 10.46 2.18 -26.54
CA PRO A 19 11.78 1.56 -26.54
C PRO A 19 11.71 0.34 -25.63
N VAL A 20 11.72 -0.84 -26.25
CA VAL A 20 11.85 -2.11 -25.56
C VAL A 20 13.24 -2.06 -24.96
N PHE A 21 13.33 -1.71 -23.68
CA PHE A 21 14.57 -1.89 -22.92
C PHE A 21 14.89 -3.38 -22.92
N SER A 22 15.64 -3.82 -23.93
CA SER A 22 15.87 -5.22 -24.31
C SER A 22 17.11 -5.80 -23.63
N GLN A 23 17.25 -5.61 -22.33
CA GLN A 23 18.23 -6.35 -21.54
C GLN A 23 17.54 -7.02 -20.36
N SER A 24 17.08 -8.26 -20.61
CA SER A 24 16.70 -9.18 -19.54
C SER A 24 17.93 -9.54 -18.72
N LEU A 25 17.75 -9.80 -17.43
CA LEU A 25 18.80 -10.20 -16.50
C LEU A 25 19.42 -11.55 -16.93
N ALA A 26 20.74 -11.67 -16.81
CA ALA A 26 21.45 -12.93 -17.07
C ALA A 26 21.41 -13.85 -15.84
N VAL A 27 21.53 -15.16 -16.07
CA VAL A 27 21.90 -16.12 -15.02
C VAL A 27 23.40 -16.31 -15.12
N THR A 28 24.16 -15.80 -14.15
CA THR A 28 25.62 -15.75 -14.22
C THR A 28 26.30 -16.93 -13.55
N LYS A 29 25.65 -17.54 -12.55
CA LYS A 29 26.09 -18.81 -11.94
C LYS A 29 24.89 -19.70 -11.66
N VAL A 30 25.09 -21.01 -11.76
CA VAL A 30 24.08 -22.02 -11.47
C VAL A 30 24.74 -23.24 -10.85
N TRP A 31 24.12 -23.78 -9.80
CA TRP A 31 24.49 -25.05 -9.19
C TRP A 31 23.25 -25.91 -9.05
N VAL A 32 23.35 -27.19 -9.39
CA VAL A 32 22.24 -28.14 -9.33
C VAL A 32 22.64 -29.31 -8.44
N LYS A 33 21.84 -29.59 -7.42
CA LYS A 33 22.00 -30.75 -6.52
C LYS A 33 20.65 -31.46 -6.40
N GLY A 34 20.57 -32.68 -6.92
CA GLY A 34 19.30 -33.42 -7.00
C GLY A 34 18.23 -32.66 -7.80
N ASN A 35 17.05 -32.46 -7.19
CA ASN A 35 15.93 -31.72 -7.77
C ASN A 35 15.88 -30.24 -7.36
N GLN A 36 17.00 -29.70 -6.87
CA GLN A 36 17.13 -28.31 -6.45
C GLN A 36 18.25 -27.59 -7.19
N ALA A 37 18.03 -26.30 -7.42
CA ALA A 37 19.02 -25.41 -8.01
C ALA A 37 19.26 -24.18 -7.14
N THR A 38 20.49 -23.68 -7.20
CA THR A 38 20.86 -22.33 -6.77
C THR A 38 21.29 -21.55 -8.00
N VAL A 39 20.80 -20.32 -8.16
CA VAL A 39 21.20 -19.42 -9.25
C VAL A 39 21.70 -18.10 -8.69
N ILE A 40 22.65 -17.48 -9.39
CA ILE A 40 22.98 -16.06 -9.22
C ILE A 40 22.52 -15.34 -10.48
N ILE A 41 21.64 -14.37 -10.29
CA ILE A 41 21.09 -13.54 -11.35
C ILE A 41 21.92 -12.25 -11.41
N ASN A 42 22.51 -12.02 -12.58
CA ASN A 42 23.23 -10.82 -12.97
C ASN A 42 24.29 -10.37 -11.92
N ASP A 43 24.98 -11.34 -11.30
CA ASP A 43 26.01 -11.18 -10.27
C ASP A 43 25.58 -10.44 -8.99
N PHE A 44 24.28 -10.29 -8.72
CA PHE A 44 23.82 -9.58 -7.53
C PHE A 44 22.78 -10.32 -6.70
N LEU A 45 21.92 -11.15 -7.30
CA LEU A 45 20.82 -11.79 -6.59
C LEU A 45 21.00 -13.31 -6.61
N LYS A 46 21.35 -13.87 -5.45
CA LYS A 46 21.43 -15.30 -5.24
C LYS A 46 20.08 -15.82 -4.77
N VAL A 47 19.57 -16.86 -5.42
CA VAL A 47 18.34 -17.56 -5.04
C VAL A 47 18.65 -19.04 -4.90
N ARG A 48 18.47 -19.58 -3.69
CA ARG A 48 18.73 -20.99 -3.35
C ARG A 48 17.42 -21.78 -3.33
N GLU A 49 17.54 -23.10 -3.30
CA GLU A 49 16.42 -24.04 -3.09
C GLU A 49 15.29 -23.90 -4.12
N ILE A 50 15.65 -23.56 -5.37
CA ILE A 50 14.69 -23.57 -6.47
C ILE A 50 14.41 -25.03 -6.82
N LYS A 51 13.22 -25.51 -6.45
CA LYS A 51 12.80 -26.89 -6.74
C LYS A 51 12.31 -27.00 -8.17
N PHE A 52 12.71 -28.03 -8.90
CA PHE A 52 12.24 -28.26 -10.26
C PHE A 52 11.83 -29.71 -10.50
N LYS A 53 10.90 -29.92 -11.45
CA LYS A 53 10.56 -31.24 -12.00
C LYS A 53 10.98 -31.31 -13.46
N LYS A 54 11.53 -32.45 -13.87
CA LYS A 54 11.96 -32.72 -15.25
C LYS A 54 11.12 -33.88 -15.81
N ARG A 55 10.66 -33.75 -17.06
CA ARG A 55 10.09 -34.84 -17.87
C ARG A 55 10.60 -34.70 -19.30
N SER A 56 11.02 -35.81 -19.92
CA SER A 56 11.50 -35.85 -21.31
C SER A 56 12.49 -34.73 -21.66
N GLY A 57 13.52 -34.56 -20.83
CA GLY A 57 14.56 -33.55 -21.08
C GLY A 57 14.17 -32.10 -20.70
N LYS A 58 12.90 -31.80 -20.42
CA LYS A 58 12.38 -30.44 -20.18
C LYS A 58 11.97 -30.21 -18.73
N ILE A 59 12.15 -28.98 -18.24
CA ILE A 59 11.62 -28.56 -16.93
C ILE A 59 10.13 -28.28 -17.06
N THR A 60 9.31 -29.06 -16.37
CA THR A 60 7.83 -28.92 -16.37
C THR A 60 7.32 -28.05 -15.24
N SER A 61 8.05 -27.93 -14.14
CA SER A 61 7.73 -26.98 -13.08
C SER A 61 8.98 -26.42 -12.41
N LEU A 62 8.90 -25.15 -12.00
CA LEU A 62 9.94 -24.42 -11.30
C LEU A 62 9.29 -23.72 -10.10
N ASN A 63 9.64 -24.15 -8.89
CA ASN A 63 9.08 -23.64 -7.64
C ASN A 63 10.16 -22.92 -6.86
N PHE A 64 9.97 -21.61 -6.73
CA PHE A 64 10.84 -20.76 -5.94
C PHE A 64 10.54 -20.86 -4.44
N PRO A 65 11.48 -20.43 -3.58
CA PRO A 65 11.27 -20.36 -2.14
C PRO A 65 9.93 -19.72 -1.77
N THR A 66 9.21 -20.42 -0.88
CA THR A 66 7.88 -20.05 -0.42
C THR A 66 7.85 -20.19 1.09
N TYR A 67 7.40 -19.15 1.77
CA TYR A 67 7.18 -19.21 3.21
C TYR A 67 5.86 -19.91 3.50
N ILE A 68 5.88 -20.91 4.37
CA ILE A 68 4.67 -21.58 4.86
C ILE A 68 4.46 -21.12 6.30
N SER A 69 3.33 -20.46 6.55
CA SER A 69 2.95 -20.05 7.91
C SER A 69 2.55 -21.25 8.77
N LYS A 70 2.51 -21.05 10.09
CA LYS A 70 2.01 -22.07 11.04
C LYS A 70 0.63 -22.61 10.69
N SER A 71 -0.23 -21.79 10.06
CA SER A 71 -1.57 -22.20 9.62
C SER A 71 -1.59 -22.85 8.22
N GLY A 72 -0.43 -23.30 7.70
CA GLY A 72 -0.30 -23.90 6.38
C GLY A 72 -0.41 -22.95 5.18
N ARG A 73 -0.71 -21.66 5.39
CA ARG A 73 -0.82 -20.69 4.28
C ARG A 73 0.55 -20.48 3.63
N LYS A 74 0.59 -20.54 2.31
CA LYS A 74 1.77 -20.37 1.46
C LYS A 74 1.90 -18.92 1.00
N TYR A 75 3.09 -18.35 1.16
CA TYR A 75 3.43 -16.98 0.77
C TYR A 75 4.65 -17.02 -0.15
N PRO A 76 4.48 -16.86 -1.48
CA PRO A 76 5.59 -16.87 -2.43
C PRO A 76 6.56 -15.73 -2.12
N GLN A 77 7.85 -16.05 -1.93
CA GLN A 77 8.87 -15.06 -1.58
C GLN A 77 9.62 -14.53 -2.80
N VAL A 78 9.62 -15.28 -3.90
CA VAL A 78 10.23 -14.85 -5.17
C VAL A 78 9.23 -15.08 -6.30
N LYS A 79 9.07 -14.08 -7.16
CA LYS A 79 8.21 -14.14 -8.34
C LYS A 79 8.99 -13.65 -9.56
N VAL A 80 9.25 -14.53 -10.51
CA VAL A 80 9.79 -14.14 -11.81
C VAL A 80 8.63 -13.64 -12.67
N LYS A 81 8.69 -12.36 -13.06
CA LYS A 81 7.69 -11.64 -13.85
C LYS A 81 8.01 -11.69 -15.35
N SER A 82 9.29 -11.79 -15.71
CA SER A 82 9.75 -11.85 -17.10
C SER A 82 9.82 -13.29 -17.58
N GLU A 83 9.07 -13.61 -18.63
CA GLU A 83 9.14 -14.92 -19.27
C GLU A 83 10.55 -15.20 -19.82
N LYS A 84 11.22 -14.16 -20.35
CA LYS A 84 12.61 -14.27 -20.84
C LYS A 84 13.56 -14.71 -19.72
N LEU A 85 13.45 -14.09 -18.53
CA LEU A 85 14.26 -14.49 -17.37
C LEU A 85 13.92 -15.91 -16.91
N LEU A 86 12.64 -16.26 -16.88
CA LEU A 86 12.20 -17.60 -16.50
C LEU A 86 12.80 -18.68 -17.42
N GLN A 87 12.81 -18.45 -18.74
CA GLN A 87 13.41 -19.36 -19.71
C GLN A 87 14.93 -19.44 -19.57
N ARG A 88 15.61 -18.33 -19.25
CA ARG A 88 17.05 -18.35 -18.94
C ARG A 88 17.37 -19.17 -17.70
N ILE A 89 16.56 -19.05 -16.65
CA ILE A 89 16.72 -19.88 -15.44
C ILE A 89 16.53 -21.36 -15.79
N LYS A 90 15.49 -21.72 -16.55
CA LYS A 90 15.28 -23.10 -16.99
C LYS A 90 16.46 -23.63 -17.81
N LYS A 91 16.93 -22.87 -18.80
CA LYS A 91 18.08 -23.24 -19.64
C LYS A 91 19.37 -23.39 -18.82
N ALA A 92 19.61 -22.48 -17.88
CA ALA A 92 20.78 -22.54 -17.01
C ALA A 92 20.76 -23.79 -16.13
N ILE A 93 19.60 -24.14 -15.56
CA ILE A 93 19.44 -25.36 -14.75
C ILE A 93 19.66 -26.62 -15.59
N LEU A 94 19.09 -26.67 -16.80
CA LEU A 94 19.23 -27.84 -17.69
C LEU A 94 20.67 -28.03 -18.18
N THR A 95 21.35 -26.95 -18.55
CA THR A 95 22.71 -26.99 -19.11
C THR A 95 23.81 -26.94 -18.05
N LYS A 96 23.45 -26.62 -16.80
CA LYS A 96 24.39 -26.30 -15.70
C LYS A 96 25.40 -25.20 -16.06
N LYS A 97 25.05 -24.33 -17.02
CA LYS A 97 25.91 -23.25 -17.53
C LYS A 97 25.23 -21.88 -17.40
N PRO A 98 26.00 -20.77 -17.33
CA PRO A 98 25.46 -19.42 -17.38
C PRO A 98 24.66 -19.15 -18.67
N VAL A 99 23.68 -18.26 -18.60
CA VAL A 99 22.83 -17.90 -19.75
C VAL A 99 22.52 -16.41 -19.79
N GLY A 100 22.83 -15.78 -20.92
CA GLY A 100 22.56 -14.36 -21.21
C GLY A 100 23.77 -13.45 -20.98
N LYS A 101 23.70 -12.22 -21.50
CA LYS A 101 24.70 -11.17 -21.28
C LYS A 101 24.31 -10.32 -20.07
N ARG A 102 25.30 -9.96 -19.26
CA ARG A 102 25.11 -9.18 -18.03
C ARG A 102 24.64 -7.76 -18.36
N THR A 103 23.66 -7.29 -17.61
CA THR A 103 23.23 -5.88 -17.59
C THR A 103 24.12 -5.11 -16.61
N PRO A 104 24.71 -3.96 -17.00
CA PRO A 104 25.57 -3.19 -16.10
C PRO A 104 24.77 -2.53 -14.96
N ASP A 105 23.56 -2.04 -15.26
CA ASP A 105 22.74 -1.28 -14.31
C ASP A 105 21.57 -2.08 -13.73
N ILE A 106 21.65 -2.36 -12.42
CA ILE A 106 20.53 -2.92 -11.67
C ILE A 106 19.60 -1.79 -11.23
N LYS A 107 18.39 -1.79 -11.79
CA LYS A 107 17.30 -0.89 -11.41
C LYS A 107 16.37 -1.65 -10.48
N PHE A 108 15.83 -0.97 -9.47
CA PHE A 108 14.84 -1.58 -8.58
C PHE A 108 13.70 -0.62 -8.24
N LYS A 109 12.56 -1.21 -7.91
CA LYS A 109 11.35 -0.52 -7.45
C LYS A 109 10.77 -1.24 -6.24
N ILE A 110 10.44 -0.49 -5.20
CA ILE A 110 9.65 -1.01 -4.09
C ILE A 110 8.20 -1.07 -4.56
N THR A 111 7.65 -2.28 -4.73
CA THR A 111 6.29 -2.54 -5.21
C THR A 111 5.30 -2.73 -4.06
N LYS A 112 5.79 -3.24 -2.93
CA LYS A 112 5.02 -3.41 -1.68
C LYS A 112 5.85 -2.82 -0.53
N LEU A 113 5.24 -1.99 0.30
CA LEU A 113 5.70 -1.68 1.65
C LEU A 113 4.44 -1.51 2.49
N SER A 114 4.11 -2.52 3.28
CA SER A 114 2.87 -2.59 4.05
C SER A 114 3.20 -2.76 5.52
N PRO A 115 2.82 -1.81 6.39
CA PRO A 115 2.95 -1.96 7.83
C PRO A 115 2.33 -3.25 8.32
N TYR A 116 2.96 -3.85 9.32
CA TYR A 116 2.43 -4.99 10.05
C TYR A 116 2.14 -4.58 11.48
N THR A 117 0.87 -4.72 11.88
CA THR A 117 0.44 -4.59 13.27
C THR A 117 0.18 -5.99 13.81
N PRO A 118 0.97 -6.47 14.79
CA PRO A 118 0.73 -7.76 15.39
C PRO A 118 -0.62 -7.78 16.13
N LYS A 119 -1.30 -8.92 16.09
CA LYS A 119 -2.47 -9.18 16.94
C LYS A 119 -1.98 -9.75 18.27
N GLY A 120 -2.04 -8.96 19.34
CA GLY A 120 -1.56 -9.37 20.67
C GLY A 120 -0.07 -9.10 20.89
N LYS A 121 0.76 -10.14 20.97
CA LYS A 121 2.15 -10.07 21.45
C LYS A 121 3.05 -9.15 20.60
N LYS A 122 4.06 -8.54 21.25
CA LYS A 122 5.11 -7.74 20.60
C LYS A 122 5.79 -8.57 19.50
N SER A 123 5.81 -8.04 18.27
CA SER A 123 6.50 -8.65 17.13
C SER A 123 7.68 -7.78 16.69
N SER A 124 8.80 -8.42 16.35
CA SER A 124 9.93 -7.77 15.68
C SER A 124 9.60 -7.41 14.24
N LEU A 125 8.62 -8.05 13.60
CA LEU A 125 8.14 -7.68 12.28
C LEU A 125 7.39 -6.36 12.32
N LYS A 126 7.69 -5.47 11.38
CA LYS A 126 7.12 -4.12 11.30
C LYS A 126 6.51 -3.76 9.96
N ALA A 127 6.99 -4.35 8.88
CA ALA A 127 6.35 -4.26 7.57
C ALA A 127 6.73 -5.44 6.67
N PHE A 128 5.83 -5.78 5.75
CA PHE A 128 6.14 -6.60 4.59
C PHE A 128 6.55 -5.70 3.43
N CYS A 129 7.61 -6.07 2.72
CA CYS A 129 8.17 -5.31 1.61
C CYS A 129 8.36 -6.20 0.39
N SER A 130 8.19 -5.68 -0.82
CA SER A 130 8.54 -6.37 -2.06
C SER A 130 9.35 -5.45 -2.96
N VAL A 131 10.43 -5.98 -3.52
CA VAL A 131 11.36 -5.26 -4.37
C VAL A 131 11.39 -5.94 -5.73
N LEU A 132 11.03 -5.18 -6.77
CA LEU A 132 11.07 -5.59 -8.16
C LEU A 132 12.38 -5.09 -8.79
N PHE A 133 13.21 -6.03 -9.25
CA PHE A 133 14.46 -5.75 -9.95
C PHE A 133 14.28 -5.84 -11.46
N ASN A 134 14.71 -4.80 -12.17
CA ASN A 134 14.65 -4.64 -13.63
C ASN A 134 13.28 -4.99 -14.25
N ASN A 135 12.18 -4.85 -13.50
CA ASN A 135 10.85 -5.32 -13.88
C ASN A 135 10.74 -6.83 -14.19
N GLU A 136 11.72 -7.63 -13.79
CA GLU A 136 11.81 -9.05 -14.17
C GLU A 136 11.64 -10.01 -13.01
N ILE A 137 12.09 -9.64 -11.80
CA ILE A 137 12.03 -10.51 -10.63
C ILE A 137 11.68 -9.71 -9.38
N GLU A 138 10.65 -10.17 -8.67
CA GLU A 138 10.16 -9.58 -7.43
C GLU A 138 10.52 -10.46 -6.25
N VAL A 139 11.10 -9.87 -5.22
CA VAL A 139 11.50 -10.55 -3.97
C VAL A 139 10.80 -9.91 -2.79
N GLU A 140 10.14 -10.72 -1.96
CA GLU A 140 9.57 -10.30 -0.68
C GLU A 140 10.65 -10.26 0.41
N CYS A 141 10.71 -9.18 1.17
CA CYS A 141 11.54 -9.01 2.35
C CYS A 141 10.70 -8.38 3.48
N LYS A 142 11.28 -8.26 4.67
CA LYS A 142 10.59 -7.76 5.86
C LYS A 142 11.37 -6.63 6.49
N VAL A 143 10.67 -5.60 6.97
CA VAL A 143 11.25 -4.61 7.90
C VAL A 143 11.09 -5.15 9.31
N MET A 144 12.20 -5.27 10.01
CA MET A 144 12.29 -5.80 11.36
C MET A 144 12.78 -4.71 12.31
N LYS A 145 12.39 -4.77 13.59
CA LYS A 145 12.96 -3.98 14.66
C LYS A 145 13.86 -4.87 15.51
N SER A 146 15.08 -4.42 15.78
CA SER A 146 15.99 -5.10 16.70
C SER A 146 15.39 -5.15 18.11
N ARG A 147 15.76 -6.18 18.87
CA ARG A 147 15.39 -6.30 20.29
C ARG A 147 16.37 -5.56 21.19
N TYR A 148 17.62 -5.43 20.75
CA TYR A 148 18.73 -4.91 21.55
C TYR A 148 19.08 -3.46 21.20
N GLN A 149 18.79 -3.02 19.98
CA GLN A 149 19.07 -1.67 19.49
C GLN A 149 17.75 -1.05 19.02
N ASP A 150 17.59 0.27 19.15
CA ASP A 150 16.43 0.99 18.61
C ASP A 150 16.54 1.20 17.08
N GLU A 151 16.93 0.14 16.37
CA GLU A 151 17.20 0.16 14.95
C GLU A 151 16.30 -0.78 14.16
N TYR A 152 16.09 -0.42 12.89
CA TYR A 152 15.36 -1.22 11.92
C TYR A 152 16.32 -1.86 10.93
N TRP A 153 16.05 -3.09 10.55
CA TRP A 153 16.85 -3.84 9.57
C TRP A 153 15.95 -4.60 8.59
N ILE A 154 16.54 -5.02 7.46
CA ILE A 154 15.82 -5.74 6.39
C ILE A 154 16.13 -7.24 6.48
N ALA A 155 15.10 -8.04 6.69
CA ALA A 155 15.20 -9.49 6.62
C ALA A 155 14.83 -9.99 5.22
N TRP A 156 15.81 -10.57 4.54
CA TRP A 156 15.59 -11.30 3.29
C TRP A 156 15.05 -12.72 3.56
N PRO A 157 14.42 -13.38 2.57
CA PRO A 157 13.93 -14.74 2.68
C PRO A 157 14.97 -15.71 3.24
N ALA A 158 14.67 -16.29 4.39
CA ALA A 158 15.45 -17.32 5.05
C ALA A 158 14.52 -18.29 5.77
N ARG A 159 15.00 -19.50 6.02
CA ARG A 159 14.29 -20.54 6.78
C ARG A 159 15.21 -21.18 7.83
N PRO A 160 14.65 -21.77 8.90
CA PRO A 160 15.44 -22.64 9.76
C PRO A 160 15.88 -23.90 8.99
N PRO A 161 17.07 -24.45 9.30
CA PRO A 161 17.49 -25.77 8.81
C PRO A 161 16.64 -26.88 9.46
N GLU A 162 16.60 -28.04 8.80
CA GLU A 162 16.05 -29.26 9.40
C GLU A 162 17.01 -29.74 10.49
N GLY A 163 16.52 -30.05 11.69
CA GLY A 163 17.37 -30.47 12.82
C GLY A 163 17.98 -29.34 13.65
N GLY A 164 17.65 -28.07 13.38
CA GLY A 164 18.18 -26.92 14.12
C GLY A 164 19.53 -26.41 13.61
N GLY A 165 19.95 -25.24 14.08
CA GLY A 165 21.19 -24.57 13.65
C GLY A 165 21.00 -23.24 12.91
N LYS A 166 22.04 -22.83 12.17
CA LYS A 166 22.08 -21.52 11.49
C LYS A 166 21.03 -21.44 10.39
N TRP A 167 20.30 -20.33 10.36
CA TRP A 167 19.31 -20.04 9.33
C TRP A 167 19.91 -20.11 7.94
N ILE A 168 19.16 -20.69 7.00
CA ILE A 168 19.54 -20.82 5.60
C ILE A 168 18.93 -19.65 4.83
N ASP A 169 19.79 -18.76 4.33
CA ASP A 169 19.38 -17.68 3.44
C ASP A 169 18.95 -18.25 2.09
N GLN A 170 17.65 -18.14 1.81
CA GLN A 170 17.06 -18.59 0.55
C GLN A 170 17.23 -17.54 -0.54
N VAL A 171 17.29 -16.26 -0.17
CA VAL A 171 17.55 -15.15 -1.09
C VAL A 171 18.56 -14.18 -0.48
N GLU A 172 19.56 -13.79 -1.26
CA GLU A 172 20.66 -12.95 -0.80
C GLU A 172 21.06 -11.97 -1.91
N ILE A 173 21.18 -10.67 -1.57
CA ILE A 173 21.83 -9.69 -2.44
C ILE A 173 23.34 -9.74 -2.17
N VAL A 174 24.08 -10.45 -3.01
CA VAL A 174 25.52 -10.73 -2.82
C VAL A 174 26.41 -9.51 -3.10
N LYS A 175 25.94 -8.54 -3.90
CA LYS A 175 26.69 -7.30 -4.21
C LYS A 175 26.43 -6.24 -3.12
N PRO A 176 27.42 -5.88 -2.26
CA PRO A 176 27.18 -5.04 -1.09
C PRO A 176 26.65 -3.63 -1.43
N SER A 177 27.12 -3.02 -2.52
CA SER A 177 26.67 -1.69 -2.95
C SER A 177 25.18 -1.68 -3.34
N ILE A 178 24.69 -2.73 -4.00
CA ILE A 178 23.27 -2.87 -4.34
C ILE A 178 22.46 -3.14 -3.07
N LYS A 179 22.93 -4.04 -2.20
CA LYS A 179 22.27 -4.36 -0.93
C LYS A 179 22.07 -3.11 -0.08
N ARG A 180 23.14 -2.35 0.18
CA ARG A 180 23.09 -1.08 0.93
C ARG A 180 22.11 -0.08 0.30
N LYS A 181 22.13 0.09 -1.03
CA LYS A 181 21.23 1.02 -1.73
C LYS A 181 19.76 0.61 -1.58
N VAL A 182 19.44 -0.67 -1.76
CA VAL A 182 18.08 -1.20 -1.63
C VAL A 182 17.59 -1.07 -0.19
N GLU A 183 18.36 -1.55 0.78
CA GLU A 183 17.96 -1.55 2.20
C GLU A 183 17.83 -0.13 2.75
N LYS A 184 18.77 0.77 2.45
CA LYS A 184 18.68 2.20 2.83
C LYS A 184 17.42 2.86 2.25
N THR A 185 17.07 2.52 1.00
CA THR A 185 15.85 3.05 0.37
C THR A 185 14.60 2.54 1.08
N ILE A 186 14.51 1.23 1.36
CA ILE A 186 13.36 0.65 2.07
C ILE A 186 13.22 1.26 3.46
N LEU A 187 14.31 1.31 4.24
CA LEU A 187 14.30 1.84 5.60
C LEU A 187 13.98 3.33 5.62
N SER A 188 14.52 4.13 4.68
CA SER A 188 14.15 5.54 4.55
C SER A 188 12.66 5.70 4.28
N LYS A 189 12.08 4.93 3.37
CA LYS A 189 10.64 4.98 3.10
C LYS A 189 9.82 4.55 4.31
N TYR A 190 10.24 3.48 4.97
CA TYR A 190 9.57 3.00 6.18
C TYR A 190 9.57 4.05 7.30
N ARG A 191 10.73 4.67 7.59
CA ARG A 191 10.87 5.73 8.59
C ARG A 191 10.04 6.97 8.25
N LYS A 192 9.94 7.33 6.95
CA LYS A 192 9.10 8.43 6.46
C LYS A 192 7.60 8.09 6.38
N GLY A 193 7.22 6.82 6.56
CA GLY A 193 5.85 6.35 6.42
C GLY A 193 5.34 6.23 4.97
N GLU A 194 6.25 6.10 3.99
CA GLU A 194 5.94 6.03 2.56
C GLU A 194 5.59 4.60 2.09
N PHE A 195 4.31 4.21 2.17
CA PHE A 195 3.81 2.86 1.88
C PHE A 195 3.11 2.74 0.50
N THR A 196 3.17 1.58 -0.16
CA THR A 196 2.85 1.41 -1.61
C THR A 196 1.51 0.73 -1.96
N GLU A 197 0.58 0.59 -1.01
CA GLU A 197 -0.78 0.00 -1.10
C GLU A 197 -0.97 -1.49 -0.75
N GLY A 198 -2.14 -1.78 -0.18
CA GLY A 198 -2.50 -2.97 0.62
C GLY A 198 -2.71 -2.67 2.11
N GLY A 199 -2.08 -1.61 2.60
CA GLY A 199 -2.27 -1.02 3.91
C GLY A 199 -1.70 0.39 3.92
N PHE A 200 -2.59 1.40 3.92
CA PHE A 200 -2.32 2.80 4.26
C PHE A 200 -1.24 3.53 3.46
N TYR A 201 -1.62 4.29 2.42
CA TYR A 201 -0.85 5.48 2.09
C TYR A 201 -1.07 6.50 3.21
N THR A 202 -0.18 6.52 4.18
CA THR A 202 0.01 7.72 5.00
C THR A 202 0.92 8.61 4.16
N GLY A 203 0.43 9.76 3.69
CA GLY A 203 1.29 10.72 2.99
C GLY A 203 2.54 11.12 3.82
N PRO A 204 3.37 12.04 3.32
CA PRO A 204 4.56 12.51 4.04
C PRO A 204 4.19 12.81 5.50
N GLN A 205 4.88 12.20 6.47
CA GLN A 205 4.69 12.52 7.90
C GLN A 205 5.36 13.88 8.15
N VAL A 206 4.74 14.94 7.62
CA VAL A 206 5.12 16.31 7.91
C VAL A 206 4.79 16.59 9.37
N ASN A 207 5.62 17.38 10.06
CA ASN A 207 5.26 17.86 11.37
C ASN A 207 4.01 18.74 11.23
N ILE A 208 2.90 18.31 11.85
CA ILE A 208 1.63 19.04 11.86
C ILE A 208 1.45 19.63 13.24
N GLU A 209 1.27 20.96 13.26
CA GLU A 209 0.84 21.68 14.44
C GLU A 209 -0.66 21.41 14.67
N ILE A 210 -1.00 20.91 15.85
CA ILE A 210 -2.40 20.68 16.25
C ILE A 210 -2.84 21.93 17.01
N VAL A 211 -3.71 22.72 16.40
CA VAL A 211 -4.33 23.89 17.03
C VAL A 211 -5.51 23.40 17.88
N PRO A 212 -5.51 23.59 19.21
CA PRO A 212 -6.57 23.11 20.09
C PRO A 212 -7.94 23.75 19.80
N GLY A 213 -9.01 23.05 20.17
CA GLY A 213 -10.36 23.63 20.28
C GLY A 213 -11.08 23.88 18.96
N GLY A 214 -10.71 23.20 17.87
CA GLY A 214 -11.43 23.33 16.60
C GLY A 214 -11.40 24.72 15.95
N LYS A 215 -10.44 25.59 16.32
CA LYS A 215 -10.34 26.96 15.78
C LYS A 215 -10.24 26.97 14.24
N PRO A 216 -10.76 27.99 13.53
CA PRO A 216 -10.63 28.05 12.08
C PRO A 216 -9.16 28.08 11.63
N VAL A 217 -8.78 27.11 10.79
CA VAL A 217 -7.46 27.05 10.16
C VAL A 217 -7.67 26.97 8.64
N PRO A 218 -6.81 27.60 7.81
CA PRO A 218 -6.89 27.45 6.37
C PRO A 218 -6.87 25.98 5.93
N THR A 219 -7.87 25.56 5.15
CA THR A 219 -7.95 24.20 4.59
C THR A 219 -7.51 24.22 3.13
N VAL A 220 -6.41 23.54 2.83
CA VAL A 220 -5.83 23.47 1.48
C VAL A 220 -5.66 22.03 1.02
N VAL A 221 -5.75 21.83 -0.29
CA VAL A 221 -5.44 20.53 -0.91
C VAL A 221 -3.93 20.41 -1.08
N THR A 222 -3.30 19.52 -0.32
CA THR A 222 -1.84 19.31 -0.36
C THR A 222 -1.42 18.17 -1.29
N SER A 223 -2.35 17.29 -1.67
CA SER A 223 -2.12 16.27 -2.68
C SER A 223 -3.39 16.01 -3.46
N VAL A 224 -3.25 15.76 -4.76
CA VAL A 224 -4.34 15.35 -5.64
C VAL A 224 -3.84 14.27 -6.59
N LYS A 225 -4.61 13.19 -6.73
CA LYS A 225 -4.40 12.15 -7.73
C LYS A 225 -5.71 11.91 -8.46
N VAL A 226 -5.67 11.98 -9.79
CA VAL A 226 -6.82 11.72 -10.65
C VAL A 226 -6.54 10.49 -11.48
N LYS A 227 -7.40 9.47 -11.39
CA LYS A 227 -7.29 8.23 -12.17
C LYS A 227 -8.66 7.87 -12.74
N LYS A 228 -8.78 7.93 -14.07
CA LYS A 228 -10.05 7.71 -14.78
C LYS A 228 -11.15 8.65 -14.23
N SER A 229 -12.30 8.11 -13.85
CA SER A 229 -13.45 8.83 -13.29
C SER A 229 -13.41 9.01 -11.77
N LYS A 230 -12.22 8.89 -11.15
CA LYS A 230 -12.05 9.03 -9.69
C LYS A 230 -10.89 9.94 -9.32
N ALA A 231 -11.04 10.63 -8.20
CA ALA A 231 -10.00 11.41 -7.57
C ALA A 231 -9.75 10.93 -6.13
N GLU A 232 -8.51 11.16 -5.70
CA GLU A 232 -8.03 11.11 -4.33
C GLU A 232 -7.44 12.49 -4.00
N VAL A 233 -7.77 13.04 -2.85
CA VAL A 233 -7.19 14.29 -2.35
C VAL A 233 -6.74 14.16 -0.91
N VAL A 234 -5.77 14.97 -0.52
CA VAL A 234 -5.31 15.13 0.86
C VAL A 234 -5.50 16.60 1.25
N LEU A 235 -6.14 16.83 2.40
CA LEU A 235 -6.30 18.14 3.02
C LEU A 235 -5.28 18.31 4.14
N ASN A 236 -4.54 19.44 4.14
CA ASN A 236 -3.55 19.83 5.16
C ASN A 236 -2.58 18.71 5.55
N ASN A 237 -2.13 17.89 4.59
CA ASN A 237 -1.28 16.70 4.83
C ASN A 237 -1.84 15.71 5.88
N THR A 238 -3.15 15.78 6.16
CA THR A 238 -3.76 15.16 7.34
C THR A 238 -4.96 14.30 6.98
N VAL A 239 -5.93 14.82 6.24
CA VAL A 239 -7.18 14.09 5.92
C VAL A 239 -7.16 13.64 4.47
N LEU A 240 -7.12 12.34 4.25
CA LEU A 240 -7.22 11.70 2.94
C LEU A 240 -8.69 11.43 2.60
N ILE A 241 -9.11 11.83 1.41
CA ILE A 241 -10.44 11.54 0.85
C ILE A 241 -10.23 10.82 -0.48
N ARG A 242 -10.73 9.59 -0.57
CA ARG A 242 -10.63 8.68 -1.72
C ARG A 242 -11.99 8.48 -2.38
N ASP A 243 -11.98 7.85 -3.55
CA ASP A 243 -13.20 7.48 -4.28
C ASP A 243 -14.12 8.68 -4.60
N ILE A 244 -13.57 9.88 -4.73
CA ILE A 244 -14.31 11.05 -5.21
C ILE A 244 -14.65 10.79 -6.67
N LYS A 245 -15.92 10.56 -6.98
CA LYS A 245 -16.37 10.27 -8.34
C LYS A 245 -16.45 11.58 -9.13
N ILE A 246 -15.87 11.58 -10.31
CA ILE A 246 -15.91 12.69 -11.25
C ILE A 246 -16.99 12.39 -12.28
N LYS A 247 -18.09 13.15 -12.26
CA LYS A 247 -19.17 13.07 -13.25
C LYS A 247 -19.11 14.29 -14.17
N LYS A 248 -19.17 14.06 -15.48
CA LYS A 248 -19.39 15.13 -16.47
C LYS A 248 -20.87 15.15 -16.83
N ILE A 249 -21.51 16.29 -16.68
CA ILE A 249 -22.91 16.51 -17.09
C ILE A 249 -22.89 17.78 -17.95
N GLY A 250 -23.02 17.61 -19.27
CA GLY A 250 -22.74 18.66 -20.25
C GLY A 250 -21.34 19.26 -20.02
N ASN A 251 -21.27 20.59 -19.94
CA ASN A 251 -20.02 21.34 -19.69
C ASN A 251 -19.63 21.42 -18.20
N LYS A 252 -20.44 20.87 -17.28
CA LYS A 252 -20.18 20.94 -15.83
C LYS A 252 -19.54 19.64 -15.33
N THR A 253 -18.44 19.77 -14.59
CA THR A 253 -17.87 18.66 -13.81
C THR A 253 -18.39 18.70 -12.38
N ILE A 254 -19.03 17.61 -11.95
CA ILE A 254 -19.57 17.43 -10.60
C ILE A 254 -18.71 16.39 -9.86
N LEU A 255 -18.32 16.75 -8.63
CA LEU A 255 -17.64 15.83 -7.72
C LEU A 255 -18.65 15.22 -6.76
N LYS A 256 -18.73 13.89 -6.76
CA LYS A 256 -19.54 13.13 -5.80
C LYS A 256 -18.62 12.47 -4.78
N PHE A 257 -18.75 12.88 -3.52
CA PHE A 257 -17.93 12.42 -2.41
C PHE A 257 -18.38 11.06 -1.88
N PRO A 258 -17.54 10.37 -1.08
CA PRO A 258 -17.91 9.13 -0.41
C PRO A 258 -19.21 9.22 0.37
N GLU A 259 -20.08 8.25 0.13
CA GLU A 259 -21.34 8.03 0.83
C GLU A 259 -21.39 6.56 1.27
N TYR A 260 -22.01 6.32 2.42
CA TYR A 260 -22.45 5.01 2.84
C TYR A 260 -23.90 4.82 2.40
N VAL A 261 -24.21 3.70 1.74
CA VAL A 261 -25.58 3.34 1.35
C VAL A 261 -25.97 2.15 2.21
N ALA A 262 -26.98 2.32 3.06
CA ALA A 262 -27.52 1.24 3.87
C ALA A 262 -28.23 0.21 3.00
N LYS A 263 -28.46 -0.99 3.56
CA LYS A 263 -29.24 -2.04 2.87
C LYS A 263 -30.65 -1.58 2.46
N SER A 264 -31.24 -0.66 3.24
CA SER A 264 -32.53 -0.03 2.94
C SER A 264 -32.49 1.00 1.80
N GLY A 265 -31.34 1.23 1.17
CA GLY A 265 -31.16 2.27 0.15
C GLY A 265 -30.90 3.66 0.71
N ARG A 266 -31.06 3.88 2.03
CA ARG A 266 -30.78 5.19 2.66
C ARG A 266 -29.31 5.57 2.52
N VAL A 267 -29.07 6.79 2.05
CA VAL A 267 -27.73 7.33 1.79
C VAL A 267 -27.29 8.21 2.95
N TYR A 268 -26.10 7.94 3.47
CA TYR A 268 -25.47 8.66 4.57
C TYR A 268 -24.15 9.29 4.08
N PRO A 269 -24.01 10.62 4.07
CA PRO A 269 -22.78 11.26 3.66
C PRO A 269 -21.67 10.96 4.68
N GLN A 270 -20.52 10.47 4.21
CA GLN A 270 -19.38 10.20 5.10
C GLN A 270 -18.56 11.47 5.41
N ILE A 271 -18.79 12.54 4.66
CA ILE A 271 -18.21 13.86 4.83
C ILE A 271 -19.25 14.93 4.55
N LYS A 272 -19.28 15.96 5.41
CA LYS A 272 -20.06 17.19 5.20
C LYS A 272 -19.10 18.37 5.11
N PHE A 273 -19.35 19.28 4.17
CA PHE A 273 -18.60 20.52 4.05
C PHE A 273 -19.40 21.63 4.71
N LEU A 274 -18.90 22.12 5.84
CA LEU A 274 -19.50 23.24 6.59
C LEU A 274 -19.17 24.57 5.92
N ASP A 275 -17.97 24.65 5.32
CA ASP A 275 -17.51 25.80 4.54
C ASP A 275 -17.42 25.43 3.04
N PRO A 276 -18.20 26.10 2.15
CA PRO A 276 -18.19 25.86 0.71
C PRO A 276 -16.81 26.04 0.04
N SER A 277 -15.92 26.85 0.63
CA SER A 277 -14.57 27.10 0.10
C SER A 277 -13.74 25.83 0.02
N VAL A 278 -13.95 24.86 0.92
CA VAL A 278 -13.24 23.57 0.91
C VAL A 278 -13.62 22.76 -0.32
N LYS A 279 -14.93 22.69 -0.63
CA LYS A 279 -15.42 21.99 -1.83
C LYS A 279 -14.94 22.67 -3.11
N LYS A 280 -14.88 24.01 -3.13
CA LYS A 280 -14.31 24.81 -4.23
C LYS A 280 -12.83 24.52 -4.43
N ALA A 281 -12.04 24.46 -3.35
CA ALA A 281 -10.62 24.14 -3.39
C ALA A 281 -10.35 22.72 -3.92
N ILE A 282 -11.11 21.72 -3.44
CA ILE A 282 -11.05 20.34 -3.94
C ILE A 282 -11.39 20.30 -5.44
N ARG A 283 -12.47 20.97 -5.87
CA ARG A 283 -12.85 21.03 -7.28
C ARG A 283 -11.74 21.63 -8.14
N LYS A 284 -11.15 22.76 -7.73
CA LYS A 284 -10.04 23.39 -8.45
C LYS A 284 -8.85 22.44 -8.58
N ALA A 285 -8.47 21.78 -7.48
CA ALA A 285 -7.33 20.85 -7.47
C ALA A 285 -7.57 19.62 -8.37
N VAL A 286 -8.78 19.06 -8.36
CA VAL A 286 -9.13 17.89 -9.20
C VAL A 286 -9.15 18.27 -10.68
N LEU A 287 -9.70 19.43 -11.04
CA LEU A 287 -9.75 19.89 -12.44
C LEU A 287 -8.37 20.23 -13.00
N THR A 288 -7.56 20.95 -12.22
CA THR A 288 -6.20 21.35 -12.62
C THR A 288 -5.17 20.23 -12.45
N LYS A 289 -5.52 19.15 -11.74
CA LYS A 289 -4.62 18.08 -11.29
C LYS A 289 -3.42 18.58 -10.48
N LYS A 290 -3.54 19.76 -9.87
CA LYS A 290 -2.48 20.43 -9.11
C LYS A 290 -2.94 20.69 -7.67
N PRO A 291 -2.10 20.44 -6.65
CA PRO A 291 -2.38 20.86 -5.29
C PRO A 291 -2.26 22.39 -5.15
N ALA A 292 -2.56 22.91 -3.97
CA ALA A 292 -2.29 24.31 -3.62
C ALA A 292 -0.78 24.60 -3.69
N SER A 293 -0.40 25.81 -4.09
CA SER A 293 0.99 26.24 -4.21
C SER A 293 1.69 26.35 -2.86
N LYS A 294 0.97 26.76 -1.81
CA LYS A 294 1.48 26.86 -0.43
C LYS A 294 0.78 25.83 0.46
N PRO A 295 1.48 24.79 0.96
CA PRO A 295 0.90 23.83 1.89
C PRO A 295 0.69 24.47 3.27
N VAL A 296 -0.34 24.00 3.99
CA VAL A 296 -0.62 24.38 5.38
C VAL A 296 -0.41 23.16 6.26
N ASN A 297 0.58 23.23 7.15
CA ASN A 297 0.95 22.15 8.07
C ASN A 297 0.35 22.36 9.47
N LYS A 298 -0.88 22.88 9.51
CA LYS A 298 -1.67 23.07 10.72
C LYS A 298 -3.01 22.37 10.55
N ILE A 299 -3.53 21.85 11.65
CA ILE A 299 -4.88 21.29 11.71
C ILE A 299 -5.50 21.64 13.06
N SER A 300 -6.77 22.01 13.08
CA SER A 300 -7.57 21.99 14.29
C SER A 300 -8.65 20.92 14.13
N TYR A 301 -9.10 20.39 15.26
CA TYR A 301 -10.27 19.52 15.27
C TYR A 301 -11.05 19.68 16.56
N ARG A 302 -12.31 19.25 16.52
CA ARG A 302 -13.16 19.00 17.69
C ARG A 302 -14.05 17.78 17.42
N ILE A 303 -14.43 17.07 18.46
CA ILE A 303 -15.44 16.01 18.37
C ILE A 303 -16.80 16.69 18.12
N GLY A 304 -17.51 16.23 17.09
CA GLY A 304 -18.86 16.70 16.76
C GLY A 304 -19.90 15.79 17.42
N LYS A 305 -20.79 15.23 16.60
CA LYS A 305 -21.68 14.13 17.01
C LYS A 305 -20.94 13.06 17.81
N PHE A 306 -21.53 12.65 18.92
CA PHE A 306 -21.15 11.49 19.72
C PHE A 306 -22.45 10.89 20.30
N SER A 307 -22.88 9.73 19.79
CA SER A 307 -24.19 9.17 20.14
C SER A 307 -24.15 7.65 20.24
N LYS A 308 -24.61 7.12 21.37
CA LYS A 308 -24.69 5.67 21.65
C LYS A 308 -25.60 4.98 20.64
N PHE A 309 -25.19 3.81 20.17
CA PHE A 309 -25.96 2.93 19.31
C PHE A 309 -26.47 1.74 20.12
N ARG A 310 -27.76 1.78 20.47
CA ARG A 310 -28.43 0.77 21.29
C ARG A 310 -28.94 -0.35 20.40
N ARG A 311 -28.11 -1.37 20.20
CA ARG A 311 -28.52 -2.65 19.60
C ARG A 311 -27.69 -3.78 20.20
N GLU A 312 -28.38 -4.73 20.81
CA GLU A 312 -27.73 -5.89 21.41
C GLU A 312 -26.96 -6.73 20.37
N GLY A 313 -25.84 -7.33 20.78
CA GLY A 313 -24.95 -8.11 19.90
C GLY A 313 -24.23 -7.30 18.81
N SER A 314 -24.49 -6.00 18.68
CA SER A 314 -23.83 -5.15 17.70
C SER A 314 -22.39 -4.85 18.10
N LYS A 315 -21.48 -4.99 17.14
CA LYS A 315 -20.11 -4.48 17.27
C LYS A 315 -20.03 -2.96 17.15
N LEU A 316 -21.03 -2.29 16.57
CA LEU A 316 -21.09 -0.83 16.59
C LEU A 316 -21.59 -0.38 17.95
N LYS A 317 -20.85 0.54 18.60
CA LYS A 317 -21.19 1.09 19.92
C LYS A 317 -21.59 2.56 19.85
N TYR A 318 -20.83 3.39 19.12
CA TYR A 318 -21.16 4.81 18.96
C TYR A 318 -21.05 5.26 17.51
N PHE A 319 -21.94 6.16 17.12
CA PHE A 319 -21.74 7.02 15.97
C PHE A 319 -21.05 8.30 16.42
N CYS A 320 -19.94 8.62 15.76
CA CYS A 320 -19.13 9.78 16.10
C CYS A 320 -18.88 10.63 14.85
N SER A 321 -18.40 11.86 15.05
CA SER A 321 -17.86 12.69 13.98
C SER A 321 -16.72 13.54 14.48
N VAL A 322 -15.84 13.93 13.56
CA VAL A 322 -14.75 14.86 13.84
C VAL A 322 -14.86 16.03 12.88
N ILE A 323 -14.95 17.22 13.44
CA ILE A 323 -15.02 18.48 12.70
C ILE A 323 -13.60 19.03 12.62
N PHE A 324 -13.09 19.19 11.40
CA PHE A 324 -11.75 19.67 11.13
C PHE A 324 -11.77 21.13 10.68
N ASN A 325 -10.88 21.94 11.25
CA ASN A 325 -10.70 23.35 10.91
C ASN A 325 -11.99 24.19 10.98
N ASP A 326 -13.02 23.70 11.68
CA ASP A 326 -14.41 24.16 11.65
C ASP A 326 -15.04 24.29 10.25
N LYS A 327 -14.51 23.54 9.27
CA LYS A 327 -14.85 23.69 7.85
C LYS A 327 -15.42 22.43 7.22
N PHE A 328 -15.13 21.25 7.77
CA PHE A 328 -15.71 20.01 7.29
C PHE A 328 -15.79 18.95 8.40
N GLU A 329 -16.84 18.15 8.36
CA GLU A 329 -17.14 17.09 9.33
C GLU A 329 -16.94 15.73 8.66
N VAL A 330 -16.24 14.81 9.33
CA VAL A 330 -16.05 13.43 8.90
C VAL A 330 -16.72 12.49 9.90
N GLU A 331 -17.63 11.65 9.43
CA GLU A 331 -18.24 10.62 10.28
C GLU A 331 -17.23 9.51 10.61
N CYS A 332 -17.29 9.00 11.84
CA CYS A 332 -16.57 7.80 12.26
C CYS A 332 -17.43 7.01 13.26
N LYS A 333 -16.91 5.87 13.72
CA LYS A 333 -17.66 4.96 14.62
C LYS A 333 -16.73 4.42 15.68
N ILE A 334 -17.26 4.16 16.87
CA ILE A 334 -16.59 3.32 17.86
C ILE A 334 -17.16 1.91 17.72
N MET A 335 -16.25 0.95 17.53
CA MET A 335 -16.55 -0.44 17.29
C MET A 335 -15.94 -1.30 18.40
N GLU A 336 -16.68 -2.28 18.87
CA GLU A 336 -16.20 -3.31 19.79
C GLU A 336 -15.41 -4.39 19.04
N GLY A 337 -14.34 -4.86 19.66
CA GLY A 337 -13.41 -5.84 19.10
C GLY A 337 -12.84 -6.77 20.14
N ARG A 338 -12.17 -7.84 19.72
CA ARG A 338 -11.55 -8.81 20.64
C ARG A 338 -10.43 -8.22 21.52
N SER A 339 -9.98 -7.01 21.23
CA SER A 339 -8.90 -6.33 21.94
C SER A 339 -9.36 -4.98 22.49
N GLY A 340 -10.68 -4.85 22.71
CA GLY A 340 -11.32 -3.63 23.15
C GLY A 340 -11.85 -2.75 22.01
N PRO A 341 -12.43 -1.60 22.38
CA PRO A 341 -13.02 -0.64 21.46
C PRO A 341 -11.97 -0.01 20.54
N TRP A 342 -12.39 0.32 19.31
CA TRP A 342 -11.53 0.98 18.33
C TRP A 342 -12.32 1.91 17.40
N VAL A 343 -11.65 2.95 16.91
CA VAL A 343 -12.25 3.94 15.99
C VAL A 343 -12.20 3.45 14.55
N SER A 344 -13.38 3.34 13.94
CA SER A 344 -13.57 2.96 12.54
C SER A 344 -13.86 4.19 11.67
N TRP A 345 -12.93 4.49 10.78
CA TRP A 345 -13.05 5.54 9.77
C TRP A 345 -13.83 5.07 8.53
N PRO A 346 -14.44 5.99 7.76
CA PRO A 346 -15.18 5.72 6.53
C PRO A 346 -14.52 4.72 5.59
N ALA A 347 -15.18 3.59 5.37
CA ALA A 347 -14.69 2.53 4.50
C ALA A 347 -15.85 1.76 3.87
N ARG A 348 -15.60 1.20 2.70
CA ARG A 348 -16.55 0.32 1.99
C ARG A 348 -15.93 -1.03 1.65
N PRO A 349 -16.73 -2.08 1.48
CA PRO A 349 -16.23 -3.32 0.93
C PRO A 349 -15.79 -3.12 -0.54
N PRO A 350 -14.78 -3.86 -1.01
CA PRO A 350 -14.45 -3.96 -2.42
C PRO A 350 -15.54 -4.73 -3.19
N LYS A 351 -15.69 -4.45 -4.49
CA LYS A 351 -16.53 -5.27 -5.37
C LYS A 351 -15.84 -6.62 -5.58
N GLY A 352 -16.52 -7.73 -5.31
CA GLY A 352 -15.95 -9.08 -5.46
C GLY A 352 -15.14 -9.60 -4.27
N GLY A 353 -15.26 -8.97 -3.09
CA GLY A 353 -14.54 -9.42 -1.88
C GLY A 353 -13.09 -8.90 -1.78
N GLY A 354 -12.47 -9.09 -0.62
CA GLY A 354 -11.13 -8.60 -0.30
C GLY A 354 -11.08 -7.53 0.79
N SER A 355 -9.96 -6.83 0.90
CA SER A 355 -9.74 -5.82 1.94
C SER A 355 -10.64 -4.58 1.76
N TRP A 356 -11.21 -4.12 2.88
CA TRP A 356 -12.02 -2.90 2.93
C TRP A 356 -11.24 -1.70 2.39
N ILE A 357 -11.92 -0.89 1.57
CA ILE A 357 -11.36 0.30 0.94
C ILE A 357 -11.70 1.49 1.83
N LYS A 358 -10.68 2.06 2.47
CA LYS A 358 -10.80 3.29 3.25
C LYS A 358 -11.10 4.45 2.32
N GLN A 359 -12.27 5.05 2.51
CA GLN A 359 -12.74 6.18 1.73
C GLN A 359 -12.30 7.50 2.35
N ILE A 360 -12.26 7.59 3.68
CA ILE A 360 -11.71 8.74 4.40
C ILE A 360 -10.79 8.22 5.49
N TYR A 361 -9.62 8.84 5.65
CA TYR A 361 -8.65 8.41 6.66
C TYR A 361 -7.73 9.55 7.11
N ILE A 362 -7.36 9.55 8.39
CA ILE A 362 -6.36 10.49 8.91
C ILE A 362 -4.96 9.91 8.67
N ILE A 363 -4.27 10.45 7.67
CA ILE A 363 -2.95 9.95 7.25
C ILE A 363 -1.81 10.42 8.15
N ASN A 364 -1.97 11.53 8.85
CA ASN A 364 -0.97 11.96 9.83
C ASN A 364 -1.15 11.15 11.12
N LYS A 365 -0.12 10.37 11.49
CA LYS A 365 -0.19 9.44 12.62
C LYS A 365 -0.34 10.15 13.97
N LYS A 366 0.33 11.29 14.17
CA LYS A 366 0.26 12.08 15.41
C LYS A 366 -1.16 12.60 15.62
N VAL A 367 -1.72 13.24 14.60
CA VAL A 367 -3.09 13.76 14.62
C VAL A 367 -4.10 12.63 14.83
N ARG A 368 -3.96 11.54 14.07
CA ARG A 368 -4.86 10.38 14.18
C ARG A 368 -4.87 9.79 15.57
N LYS A 369 -3.70 9.51 16.16
CA LYS A 369 -3.60 8.92 17.50
C LYS A 369 -4.25 9.80 18.55
N ARG A 370 -4.08 11.12 18.45
CA ARG A 370 -4.67 12.07 19.40
C ARG A 370 -6.20 12.04 19.32
N ILE A 371 -6.76 12.12 18.11
CA ILE A 371 -8.22 12.04 17.89
C ILE A 371 -8.79 10.69 18.32
N GLU A 372 -8.13 9.59 17.95
CA GLU A 372 -8.60 8.24 18.32
C GLU A 372 -8.56 8.04 19.85
N ALA A 373 -7.53 8.55 20.54
CA ALA A 373 -7.46 8.50 22.00
C ALA A 373 -8.55 9.36 22.67
N GLU A 374 -8.82 10.56 22.16
CA GLU A 374 -9.85 11.46 22.71
C GLU A 374 -11.26 10.87 22.55
N LEU A 375 -11.56 10.27 21.39
CA LEU A 375 -12.82 9.56 21.15
C LEU A 375 -12.99 8.35 22.07
N LEU A 376 -11.94 7.57 22.29
CA LEU A 376 -11.98 6.38 23.15
C LEU A 376 -12.07 6.75 24.63
N LYS A 377 -11.36 7.81 25.06
CA LYS A 377 -11.47 8.34 26.43
C LYS A 377 -12.91 8.77 26.73
N ARG A 378 -13.54 9.54 25.84
CA ARG A 378 -14.94 9.95 25.99
C ARG A 378 -15.90 8.75 26.02
N TYR A 379 -15.61 7.72 25.23
CA TYR A 379 -16.38 6.47 25.26
C TYR A 379 -16.26 5.76 26.61
N GLU A 380 -15.05 5.67 27.16
CA GLU A 380 -14.81 5.06 28.47
C GLU A 380 -15.57 5.83 29.57
N GLU A 381 -15.54 7.16 29.54
CA GLU A 381 -16.28 8.04 30.47
C GLU A 381 -17.80 7.86 30.39
N GLU A 382 -18.38 7.82 29.18
CA GLU A 382 -19.83 7.63 28.98
C GLU A 382 -20.29 6.19 29.32
N GLU A 383 -19.41 5.19 29.20
CA GLU A 383 -19.73 3.82 29.66
C GLU A 383 -19.52 3.65 31.18
N SER A 384 -18.51 4.27 31.79
CA SER A 384 -18.29 4.17 33.24
C SER A 384 -19.34 4.93 34.05
N GLY A 385 -19.73 6.13 33.61
CA GLY A 385 -20.79 6.91 34.27
C GLY A 385 -22.17 6.25 34.21
N SER A 386 -22.42 5.38 33.22
CA SER A 386 -23.68 4.62 33.15
C SER A 386 -23.80 3.49 34.17
N TYR A 387 -22.72 3.11 34.87
CA TYR A 387 -22.76 2.11 35.94
C TYR A 387 -23.01 2.70 37.33
N GLU A 388 -22.86 4.02 37.51
CA GLU A 388 -23.10 4.69 38.81
C GLU A 388 -24.55 5.17 38.98
N GLU A 389 -25.34 5.29 37.90
CA GLU A 389 -26.75 5.69 37.95
C GLU A 389 -27.75 4.51 38.03
N GLU A 390 -27.28 3.26 37.97
CA GLU A 390 -28.11 2.04 38.04
C GLU A 390 -28.01 1.30 39.39
N TYR A 391 -27.42 1.91 40.43
CA TYR A 391 -27.33 1.35 41.79
C TYR A 391 -28.01 2.21 42.85
#